data_AF-A0A7C5RSL9-F1
#
_entry.id   AF-A0A7C5RSL9-F1
#
_cell.length_a   1.000
_cell.length_b   1.000
_cell.length_c   1.000
_cell.angle_alpha   90.00
_cell.angle_beta   90.00
_cell.angle_gamma   90.00
#
_symmetry.space_group_name_H-M   'P 1'
#
loop_
_entity.id
_entity.type
_entity.pdbx_description
1 polymer ?
#
loop_
_entity_poly.entity_id
_entity_poly.type
_entity_poly.pdbx_seq_one_letter_code
_entity_poly.pdbx_strand_id
1 'polypeptide(L)'
;MTMLIVELDPPLPCPLGFEGDTASLVYFMSFAVAERYGALHELAQAASFLRRQLKIDLSPLLRFTSAQPESPQDVEELEAIWQDPEPLARCCEEVAAA
;
A
#
# COMPACT_ATOMS: atom_id res chain seq x y z
N MET A 1 13.46 6.68 33.51
CA MET A 1 12.03 6.28 33.56
C MET A 1 11.50 6.36 32.15
N THR A 2 11.12 5.22 31.56
CA THR A 2 10.61 5.17 30.19
C THR A 2 9.12 5.46 30.22
N MET A 3 8.70 6.56 29.61
CA MET A 3 7.28 6.94 29.52
C MET A 3 6.67 6.18 28.34
N LEU A 4 5.61 5.41 28.61
CA LEU A 4 4.88 4.65 27.60
C LEU A 4 3.65 5.49 27.22
N ILE A 5 3.67 6.04 26.01
CA ILE A 5 2.55 6.79 25.43
C ILE A 5 1.69 5.78 24.67
N VAL A 6 0.44 5.62 25.09
CA VAL A 6 -0.57 4.81 24.40
C VAL A 6 -1.62 5.79 23.90
N GLU A 7 -1.71 5.98 22.59
CA GLU A 7 -2.83 6.70 22.00
C GLU A 7 -4.09 5.82 22.06
N LEU A 8 -5.15 6.40 22.59
CA LEU A 8 -6.47 5.77 22.74
C LEU A 8 -7.53 6.44 21.86
N ASP A 9 -7.17 7.51 21.15
CA ASP A 9 -8.11 8.20 20.28
C ASP A 9 -8.44 7.31 19.07
N PRO A 10 -9.73 7.02 18.84
CA PRO A 10 -10.11 6.26 17.67
C PRO A 10 -9.76 7.09 16.43
N PRO A 11 -9.09 6.50 15.43
CA PRO A 11 -8.77 7.21 14.21
C PRO A 11 -10.07 7.74 13.59
N LEU A 12 -10.03 8.99 13.12
CA LEU A 12 -11.14 9.56 12.38
C LEU A 12 -11.53 8.61 11.24
N PRO A 13 -12.83 8.37 11.00
CA PRO A 13 -13.27 7.50 9.92
C PRO A 13 -12.69 8.01 8.60
N CYS A 14 -12.13 7.10 7.80
CA CYS A 14 -11.59 7.45 6.49
C CYS A 14 -12.70 8.13 5.67
N PRO A 15 -12.47 9.33 5.11
CA PRO A 15 -13.49 10.05 4.35
C PRO A 15 -13.87 9.30 3.06
N LEU A 16 -12.97 8.45 2.58
CA LEU A 16 -13.21 7.50 1.51
C LEU A 16 -13.81 6.25 2.18
N GLY A 17 -15.09 5.97 1.91
CA GLY A 17 -15.80 4.80 2.43
C GLY A 17 -15.25 3.50 1.82
N PHE A 18 -14.03 3.14 2.18
CA PHE A 18 -13.44 1.85 1.81
C PHE A 18 -14.24 0.75 2.50
N GLU A 19 -15.20 0.20 1.78
CA GLU A 19 -16.02 -0.92 2.20
C GLU A 19 -15.49 -2.21 1.54
N GLY A 20 -14.98 -3.15 2.33
CA GLY A 20 -14.47 -4.43 1.83
C GLY A 20 -13.46 -5.12 2.75
N ASP A 21 -13.26 -6.42 2.54
CA ASP A 21 -12.19 -7.17 3.21
C ASP A 21 -10.82 -6.75 2.67
N THR A 22 -9.98 -6.18 3.53
CA THR A 22 -8.62 -5.75 3.20
C THR A 22 -7.55 -6.79 3.53
N ALA A 23 -7.93 -7.94 4.10
CA ALA A 23 -6.98 -8.96 4.53
C ALA A 23 -6.07 -9.41 3.38
N SER A 24 -6.62 -9.68 2.20
CA SER A 24 -5.83 -10.09 1.03
C SER A 24 -4.80 -9.04 0.61
N LEU A 25 -5.14 -7.75 0.70
CA LEU A 25 -4.21 -6.66 0.38
C LEU A 25 -3.07 -6.60 1.40
N VAL A 26 -3.38 -6.69 2.69
CA VAL A 26 -2.38 -6.71 3.77
C VAL A 26 -1.47 -7.94 3.65
N TYR A 27 -2.03 -9.11 3.36
CA TYR A 27 -1.26 -10.33 3.07
C TYR A 27 -0.31 -10.15 1.89
N PHE A 28 -0.81 -9.61 0.78
CA PHE A 28 0.03 -9.32 -0.39
C PHE A 28 1.16 -8.36 -0.03
N MET A 29 0.86 -7.24 0.63
CA MET A 29 1.87 -6.25 1.07
C MET A 29 2.95 -6.89 1.95
N SER A 30 2.55 -7.74 2.90
CA SER A 30 3.48 -8.44 3.79
C SER A 30 4.49 -9.30 3.02
N PHE A 31 4.01 -10.10 2.06
CA PHE A 31 4.90 -10.92 1.23
C PHE A 31 5.66 -10.12 0.17
N ALA A 32 5.09 -9.04 -0.34
CA ALA A 32 5.76 -8.14 -1.27
C ALA A 32 6.96 -7.44 -0.61
N VAL A 33 6.85 -7.02 0.66
CA VAL A 33 7.99 -6.56 1.45
C VAL A 33 8.99 -7.69 1.64
N ALA A 34 8.52 -8.90 1.98
CA ALA A 34 9.37 -10.06 2.25
C ALA A 34 10.18 -10.55 1.03
N GLU A 35 9.76 -10.23 -0.19
CA GLU A 35 10.47 -10.60 -1.44
C GLU A 35 11.93 -10.13 -1.43
N ARG A 36 12.22 -8.94 -0.86
CA ARG A 36 13.58 -8.41 -0.78
C ARG A 36 14.52 -9.26 0.10
N TYR A 37 13.94 -10.09 0.98
CA TYR A 37 14.66 -11.00 1.86
C TYR A 37 14.69 -12.45 1.31
N GLY A 38 14.26 -12.66 0.06
CA GLY A 38 14.30 -13.97 -0.59
C GLY A 38 13.09 -14.87 -0.30
N ALA A 39 11.94 -14.30 0.08
CA ALA A 39 10.71 -15.07 0.27
C ALA A 39 10.29 -15.78 -1.03
N LEU A 40 10.02 -17.09 -0.95
CA LEU A 40 9.62 -17.92 -2.09
C LEU A 40 8.10 -18.05 -2.25
N HIS A 41 7.32 -17.36 -1.41
CA HIS A 41 5.87 -17.41 -1.44
C HIS A 41 5.31 -16.89 -2.78
N GLU A 42 4.19 -17.43 -3.24
CA GLU A 42 3.58 -17.07 -4.53
C GLU A 42 3.27 -15.56 -4.63
N LEU A 43 2.82 -14.94 -3.53
CA LEU A 43 2.58 -13.49 -3.48
C LEU A 43 3.87 -12.66 -3.58
N ALA A 44 5.00 -13.16 -3.07
CA ALA A 44 6.30 -12.52 -3.25
C ALA A 44 6.74 -12.61 -4.72
N GLN A 45 6.53 -13.77 -5.36
CA GLN A 45 6.79 -13.95 -6.78
C GLN A 45 5.89 -13.04 -7.64
N ALA A 46 4.61 -12.92 -7.31
CA ALA A 46 3.68 -12.00 -7.95
C ALA A 46 4.16 -10.55 -7.83
N ALA A 47 4.53 -10.10 -6.62
CA ALA A 47 5.10 -8.77 -6.42
C ALA A 47 6.40 -8.54 -7.20
N SER A 48 7.23 -9.58 -7.37
CA SER A 48 8.43 -9.54 -8.20
C SER A 48 8.09 -9.39 -9.68
N PHE A 49 7.07 -10.12 -10.16
CA PHE A 49 6.58 -10.03 -11.53
C PHE A 49 6.04 -8.64 -11.86
N LEU A 50 5.18 -8.09 -11.00
CA LEU A 50 4.61 -6.73 -11.17
C LEU A 50 5.73 -5.68 -11.31
N ARG A 51 6.73 -5.71 -10.42
CA ARG A 51 7.86 -4.76 -10.45
C ARG A 51 8.78 -4.96 -11.64
N ARG A 52 9.17 -6.21 -11.93
CA ARG A 52 10.26 -6.50 -12.88
C ARG A 52 9.77 -6.61 -14.31
N GLN A 53 8.62 -7.25 -14.53
CA GLN A 53 8.06 -7.50 -15.86
C GLN A 53 7.11 -6.38 -16.28
N LEU A 54 6.17 -6.01 -15.40
CA LEU A 54 5.16 -4.99 -15.72
C LEU A 54 5.60 -3.56 -15.40
N LYS A 55 6.76 -3.39 -14.73
CA LYS A 55 7.31 -2.07 -14.32
C LYS A 55 6.34 -1.25 -13.46
N ILE A 56 5.44 -1.92 -12.74
CA ILE A 56 4.53 -1.26 -11.81
C ILE A 56 5.32 -0.87 -10.57
N ASP A 57 5.25 0.40 -10.21
CA ASP A 57 5.82 0.87 -8.97
C ASP A 57 4.92 0.48 -7.80
N LEU A 58 5.44 -0.41 -6.94
CA LEU A 58 4.76 -0.82 -5.71
C LEU A 58 5.19 0.02 -4.50
N SER A 59 6.09 1.00 -4.68
CA SER A 59 6.51 1.88 -3.60
C SER A 59 5.35 2.55 -2.85
N PRO A 60 4.24 3.03 -3.48
CA PRO A 60 3.14 3.64 -2.74
C PRO A 60 2.51 2.71 -1.71
N LEU A 61 2.43 1.41 -2.03
CA LEU A 61 1.82 0.41 -1.16
C LEU A 61 2.78 -0.07 -0.05
N LEU A 62 4.09 -0.02 -0.29
CA LEU A 62 5.07 -0.65 0.61
C LEU A 62 5.90 0.36 1.41
N ARG A 63 5.82 1.66 1.07
CA ARG A 63 6.59 2.73 1.71
C ARG A 63 5.99 3.14 3.05
N PHE A 64 4.66 3.27 3.11
CA PHE A 64 3.95 3.77 4.28
C PHE A 64 3.34 2.62 5.08
N THR A 65 3.59 2.62 6.39
CA THR A 65 3.04 1.64 7.34
C THR A 65 1.83 2.17 8.09
N SER A 66 1.54 3.46 7.95
CA SER A 66 0.42 4.17 8.57
C SER A 66 -0.41 4.89 7.50
N ALA A 67 -1.69 5.09 7.80
CA ALA A 67 -2.60 5.89 6.98
C ALA A 67 -2.29 7.40 7.05
N GLN A 68 -1.60 7.85 8.10
CA GLN A 68 -1.18 9.24 8.25
C GLN A 68 0.35 9.35 8.12
N PRO A 69 0.86 10.36 7.39
CA PRO A 69 2.29 10.68 7.38
C PRO A 69 2.77 10.97 8.81
N GLU A 70 3.88 10.38 9.23
CA GLU A 70 4.42 10.55 10.58
C GLU A 70 5.45 11.69 10.65
N SER A 71 5.93 12.15 9.50
CA SER A 71 6.95 13.20 9.38
C SER A 71 6.71 14.13 8.18
N PRO A 72 7.31 15.34 8.17
CA PRO A 72 7.30 16.21 6.99
C PRO A 72 7.87 15.54 5.74
N GLN A 73 8.88 14.68 5.91
CA GLN A 73 9.47 13.90 4.82
C GLN A 73 8.47 12.91 4.23
N ASP A 74 7.66 12.25 5.07
CA ASP A 74 6.61 11.34 4.59
C ASP A 74 5.56 12.08 3.76
N VAL A 75 5.24 13.32 4.12
CA VAL A 75 4.32 14.17 3.33
C VAL A 75 4.90 14.45 1.95
N GLU A 76 6.16 14.88 1.89
CA GLU A 76 6.84 15.17 0.61
C GLU A 76 6.96 13.92 -0.27
N GLU A 77 7.30 12.77 0.32
CA GLU A 77 7.35 11.51 -0.38
C GLU A 77 5.97 11.03 -0.86
N LEU A 78 4.93 11.20 -0.03
CA LEU A 78 3.57 10.83 -0.40
C LEU A 78 3.11 11.64 -1.61
N GLU A 79 3.30 12.95 -1.60
CA GLU A 79 2.98 13.83 -2.73
C GLU A 79 3.77 13.47 -3.99
N ALA A 80 5.04 13.08 -3.86
CA ALA A 80 5.88 12.68 -5.00
C ALA A 80 5.49 11.33 -5.60
N ILE A 81 4.97 10.42 -4.77
CA ILE A 81 4.57 9.07 -5.15
C ILE A 81 3.11 9.04 -5.63
N TRP A 82 2.29 10.01 -5.22
CA TRP A 82 0.88 10.06 -5.54
C TRP A 82 0.65 10.18 -7.05
N GLN A 83 -0.22 9.32 -7.57
CA GLN A 83 -0.64 9.33 -8.97
C GLN A 83 -2.12 9.69 -9.04
N ASP A 84 -2.55 10.27 -10.16
CA ASP A 84 -3.96 10.47 -10.44
C ASP A 84 -4.69 9.10 -10.38
N PRO A 85 -5.74 8.94 -9.55
CA PRO A 85 -6.48 7.69 -9.47
C PRO A 85 -7.35 7.41 -10.71
N GLU A 86 -7.70 8.43 -11.52
CA GLU A 86 -8.64 8.27 -12.64
C GLU A 86 -8.16 7.26 -13.71
N PRO A 87 -6.90 7.29 -14.17
CA PRO A 87 -6.41 6.33 -15.16
C PRO A 87 -6.46 4.88 -14.66
N LEU A 88 -6.19 4.65 -13.37
CA LEU A 88 -6.24 3.31 -12.78
C LEU A 88 -7.69 2.81 -12.69
N ALA A 89 -8.60 3.66 -12.22
CA ALA A 89 -10.03 3.31 -12.12
C ALA A 89 -10.58 2.88 -13.49
N ARG A 90 -10.29 3.67 -14.53
CA ARG A 90 -10.72 3.36 -15.91
C ARG A 90 -10.17 2.03 -16.42
N CYS A 91 -8.88 1.76 -16.18
CA CYS A 91 -8.25 0.49 -16.56
C CYS A 91 -8.92 -0.70 -15.86
N CYS A 92 -9.19 -0.58 -14.55
CA CYS A 92 -9.87 -1.63 -13.80
C CYS A 92 -11.29 -1.90 -14.30
N GLU A 93 -12.05 -0.85 -14.64
CA GLU A 93 -13.39 -0.98 -15.23
C GLU A 93 -13.35 -1.69 -16.58
N GLU A 94 -12.40 -1.34 -17.46
CA GLU A 94 -12.20 -1.98 -18.76
C GLU A 94 -11.84 -3.47 -18.63
N VAL A 95 -10.98 -3.82 -17.68
CA VAL A 95 -10.60 -5.22 -17.41
C VAL A 95 -11.75 -6.02 -16.81
N ALA A 96 -12.52 -5.45 -15.87
CA ALA A 96 -13.64 -6.13 -15.26
C ALA A 96 -14.81 -6.39 -16.23
N ALA A 97 -14.92 -5.57 -17.28
CA ALA A 97 -15.93 -5.71 -18.33
C ALA A 97 -15.54 -6.69 -19.46
N ALA A 98 -14.29 -7.18 -19.48
CA ALA A 98 -13.76 -8.10 -20.50
C ALA A 98 -13.92 -9.58 -20.12
#